data_AF-A0A2H9N866-F1
#
_entry.id   AF-A0A2H9N866-F1
#
_cell.length_a   1.000
_cell.length_b   1.000
_cell.length_c   1.000
_cell.angle_alpha   90.00
_cell.angle_beta   90.00
_cell.angle_gamma   90.00
#
_symmetry.space_group_name_H-M   'P 1'
#
loop_
_entity.id
_entity.type
_entity.pdbx_description
1 polymer ?
#
loop_
_entity_poly.entity_id
_entity_poly.type
_entity_poly.pdbx_seq_one_letter_code
_entity_poly.pdbx_strand_id
1 'polypeptide(L)'
;MEFPQRIYTGEELKKAKELIDKGYKHRLKVKGSPIFKQKVSQALKLIKAVGYYDSLRTYIRSIIEIDGLTQLREAEAAIWANKYAVENPVDAASLFIQKANHMKEFIEGKLYFGGEAEKRSVEKRVEFLKTLKKKSRKKEVKQECERLLSSWSESVFL
;
A
#
# COMPACT_ATOMS: atom_id res chain seq x y z
N MET A 1 8.82 -2.89 23.46
CA MET A 1 7.85 -1.77 23.42
C MET A 1 6.78 -2.09 22.40
N GLU A 2 5.51 -1.87 22.75
CA GLU A 2 4.37 -2.17 21.87
C GLU A 2 4.03 -0.98 20.97
N PHE A 3 3.68 -1.28 19.72
CA PHE A 3 3.22 -0.28 18.76
C PHE A 3 1.86 0.27 19.19
N PRO A 4 1.61 1.60 19.13
CA PRO A 4 0.36 2.22 19.57
C PRO A 4 -0.87 1.55 18.98
N GLN A 5 -1.91 1.31 19.79
CA GLN A 5 -3.14 0.72 19.27
C GLN A 5 -3.77 1.59 18.18
N ARG A 6 -3.69 2.91 18.34
CA ARG A 6 -4.08 3.91 17.37
C ARG A 6 -2.98 4.98 17.17
N ILE A 7 -3.00 5.66 16.03
CA ILE A 7 -2.11 6.79 15.73
C ILE A 7 -2.98 8.04 15.46
N TYR A 8 -3.36 8.71 16.53
CA TYR A 8 -4.28 9.86 16.50
C TYR A 8 -3.65 11.11 17.16
N THR A 9 -2.89 10.94 18.24
CA THR A 9 -2.21 12.05 18.94
C THR A 9 -0.76 12.21 18.50
N GLY A 10 -0.17 13.38 18.74
CA GLY A 10 1.25 13.63 18.48
C GLY A 10 2.18 12.68 19.25
N GLU A 11 1.81 12.29 20.48
CA GLU A 11 2.56 11.30 21.27
C GLU A 11 2.50 9.90 20.65
N GLU A 12 1.32 9.47 20.20
CA GLU A 12 1.13 8.20 19.51
C GLU A 12 1.94 8.17 18.19
N LEU A 13 1.96 9.28 17.45
CA LEU A 13 2.73 9.41 16.22
C LEU A 13 4.25 9.35 16.47
N LYS A 14 4.74 10.09 17.49
CA LYS A 14 6.14 10.04 17.91
C LYS A 14 6.55 8.63 18.31
N LYS A 15 5.74 7.95 19.12
CA LYS A 15 6.00 6.56 19.55
C LYS A 15 5.98 5.57 18.38
N ALA A 16 5.04 5.70 17.45
CA ALA A 16 4.99 4.88 16.25
C ALA A 16 6.26 5.05 15.40
N LYS A 17 6.69 6.29 15.20
CA LYS A 17 7.92 6.62 14.48
C LYS A 17 9.16 6.03 15.15
N GLU A 18 9.34 6.24 16.46
CA GLU A 18 10.49 5.72 17.20
C GLU A 18 10.61 4.19 17.12
N LEU A 19 9.49 3.47 17.09
CA LEU A 19 9.49 2.02 16.93
C LEU A 19 9.89 1.60 15.52
N ILE A 20 9.36 2.27 14.50
CA ILE A 20 9.70 2.01 13.10
C ILE A 20 11.19 2.31 12.84
N ASP A 21 11.71 3.40 13.39
CA ASP A 21 13.14 3.77 13.29
C ASP A 21 14.04 2.71 13.95
N LYS A 22 13.55 2.02 14.99
CA LYS A 22 14.20 0.86 15.62
C LYS A 22 13.99 -0.47 14.87
N GLY A 23 13.37 -0.44 13.69
CA GLY A 23 13.16 -1.60 12.83
C GLY A 23 11.89 -2.40 13.13
N TYR A 24 10.92 -1.83 13.85
CA TYR A 24 9.63 -2.48 14.09
C TYR A 24 8.90 -2.78 12.77
N LYS A 25 8.34 -3.99 12.67
CA LYS A 25 7.53 -4.43 11.53
C LYS A 25 6.29 -5.15 12.01
N HIS A 26 5.12 -4.77 11.50
CA HIS A 26 3.88 -5.44 11.83
C HIS A 26 3.85 -6.88 11.33
N ARG A 27 3.11 -7.73 12.05
CA ARG A 27 2.53 -8.94 11.49
C ARG A 27 1.25 -8.55 10.75
N LEU A 28 1.36 -8.37 9.43
CA LEU A 28 0.24 -7.94 8.58
C LEU A 28 -0.96 -8.90 8.72
N LYS A 29 -2.13 -8.37 9.10
CA LYS A 29 -3.39 -9.13 9.21
C LYS A 29 -4.31 -8.81 8.03
N VAL A 30 -4.97 -9.82 7.47
CA VAL A 30 -6.00 -9.63 6.44
C VAL A 30 -7.36 -10.05 7.01
N LYS A 31 -8.33 -9.15 7.02
CA LYS A 31 -9.68 -9.37 7.55
C LYS A 31 -10.70 -9.19 6.42
N GLY A 32 -11.67 -10.10 6.35
CA GLY A 32 -12.65 -10.14 5.26
C GLY A 32 -13.07 -11.57 4.94
N SER A 33 -13.90 -11.66 3.90
CA SER A 33 -14.39 -12.88 3.27
C SER A 33 -13.25 -13.76 2.73
N PRO A 34 -13.49 -15.07 2.54
CA PRO A 34 -12.51 -15.97 1.96
C PRO A 34 -12.00 -15.51 0.58
N ILE A 35 -12.90 -15.02 -0.27
CA ILE A 35 -12.59 -14.53 -1.63
C ILE A 35 -11.68 -13.31 -1.55
N PHE A 36 -12.02 -12.33 -0.71
CA PHE A 36 -11.19 -11.14 -0.50
C PHE A 36 -9.78 -11.51 0.00
N LYS A 37 -9.69 -12.40 0.99
CA LYS A 37 -8.40 -12.88 1.52
C LYS A 37 -7.56 -13.56 0.43
N GLN A 38 -8.18 -14.34 -0.45
CA GLN A 38 -7.50 -14.97 -1.57
C GLN A 38 -6.94 -13.93 -2.55
N LYS A 39 -7.74 -12.93 -2.92
CA LYS A 39 -7.34 -11.83 -3.81
C LYS A 39 -6.21 -10.98 -3.23
N VAL A 40 -6.32 -10.59 -1.96
CA VAL A 40 -5.24 -9.89 -1.22
C VAL A 40 -3.98 -10.75 -1.18
N SER A 41 -4.09 -12.06 -0.94
CA SER A 41 -2.94 -12.97 -0.95
C SER A 41 -2.22 -12.99 -2.30
N GLN A 42 -2.93 -12.93 -3.42
CA GLN A 42 -2.33 -12.84 -4.75
C GLN A 42 -1.53 -11.53 -4.91
N ALA A 43 -2.10 -10.39 -4.51
CA ALA A 43 -1.40 -9.10 -4.53
C ALA A 43 -0.14 -9.11 -3.63
N LEU A 44 -0.25 -9.65 -2.41
CA LEU A 44 0.88 -9.76 -1.47
C LEU A 44 2.01 -10.65 -2.01
N LYS A 45 1.71 -11.69 -2.80
CA LYS A 45 2.74 -12.51 -3.47
C LYS A 45 3.56 -11.68 -4.47
N LEU A 46 2.92 -10.79 -5.22
CA LEU A 46 3.61 -9.90 -6.16
C LEU A 46 4.52 -8.91 -5.42
N ILE A 47 4.02 -8.32 -4.33
CA ILE A 47 4.80 -7.42 -3.46
C ILE A 47 6.03 -8.12 -2.89
N LYS A 48 5.88 -9.35 -2.40
CA LYS A 48 7.00 -10.17 -1.88
C LYS A 48 8.04 -10.47 -2.94
N ALA A 49 7.61 -10.82 -4.16
CA ALA A 49 8.50 -11.19 -5.26
C ALA A 49 9.47 -10.06 -5.65
N VAL A 50 9.15 -8.81 -5.33
CA VAL A 50 10.01 -7.65 -5.66
C VAL A 50 10.70 -7.00 -4.46
N GLY A 51 10.50 -7.55 -3.25
CA GLY A 51 11.17 -7.09 -2.02
C GLY A 51 10.45 -5.97 -1.27
N TYR A 52 9.22 -5.62 -1.64
CA TYR A 52 8.48 -4.50 -1.04
C TYR A 52 7.67 -4.88 0.20
N TYR A 53 7.64 -6.17 0.56
CA TYR A 53 6.79 -6.67 1.64
C TYR A 53 7.17 -6.13 3.01
N ASP A 54 8.47 -5.95 3.25
CA ASP A 54 8.95 -5.36 4.50
C ASP A 54 8.56 -3.89 4.62
N SER A 55 8.67 -3.11 3.54
CA SER A 55 8.18 -1.74 3.52
C SER A 55 6.67 -1.68 3.76
N LEU A 56 5.89 -2.56 3.13
CA LEU A 56 4.44 -2.62 3.34
C LEU A 56 4.10 -2.87 4.82
N ARG A 57 4.66 -3.92 5.42
CA ARG A 57 4.34 -4.29 6.81
C ARG A 57 5.00 -3.40 7.86
N THR A 58 5.92 -2.52 7.48
CA THR A 58 6.46 -1.51 8.38
C THR A 58 5.40 -0.48 8.71
N TYR A 59 4.62 -0.05 7.71
CA TYR A 59 3.64 1.02 7.87
C TYR A 59 2.19 0.52 7.95
N ILE A 60 1.89 -0.66 7.40
CA ILE A 60 0.54 -1.21 7.38
C ILE A 60 0.44 -2.42 8.32
N ARG A 61 -0.46 -2.32 9.29
CA ARG A 61 -0.83 -3.38 10.23
C ARG A 61 -1.85 -4.34 9.65
N SER A 62 -2.81 -3.83 8.87
CA SER A 62 -3.90 -4.67 8.37
C SER A 62 -4.49 -4.21 7.05
N ILE A 63 -5.04 -5.16 6.32
CA ILE A 63 -5.89 -4.94 5.14
C ILE A 63 -7.27 -5.50 5.48
N ILE A 64 -8.31 -4.67 5.40
CA ILE A 64 -9.66 -4.97 5.90
C ILE A 64 -10.65 -4.79 4.74
N GLU A 65 -11.48 -5.80 4.51
CA GLU A 65 -12.59 -5.72 3.56
C GLU A 65 -13.68 -4.78 4.08
N ILE A 66 -14.16 -3.90 3.21
CA ILE A 66 -15.30 -3.01 3.44
C ILE A 66 -16.18 -2.94 2.19
N ASP A 67 -17.43 -2.51 2.34
CA ASP A 67 -18.31 -2.24 1.19
C ASP A 67 -18.15 -0.83 0.60
N GLY A 68 -17.46 0.06 1.32
CA GLY A 68 -17.28 1.46 0.94
C GLY A 68 -16.08 1.75 0.03
N LEU A 69 -15.65 3.02 0.03
CA LEU A 69 -14.49 3.47 -0.74
C LEU A 69 -13.17 3.00 -0.12
N THR A 70 -12.31 2.43 -0.96
CA THR A 70 -10.96 2.00 -0.58
C THR A 70 -10.11 3.19 -0.12
N GLN A 71 -9.56 3.10 1.08
CA GLN A 71 -8.84 4.20 1.73
C GLN A 71 -7.78 3.71 2.70
N LEU A 72 -6.84 4.60 3.04
CA LEU A 72 -5.99 4.43 4.21
C LEU A 72 -6.78 4.88 5.44
N ARG A 73 -6.64 4.15 6.54
CA ARG A 73 -7.05 4.55 7.89
C ARG A 73 -5.80 4.71 8.73
N GLU A 74 -5.29 5.93 8.81
CA GLU A 74 -4.04 6.28 9.47
C GLU A 74 -4.07 5.90 10.95
N ALA A 75 -5.17 6.25 11.63
CA ALA A 75 -5.38 5.93 13.03
C ALA A 75 -5.27 4.43 13.32
N GLU A 76 -5.57 3.55 12.36
CA GLU A 76 -5.51 2.09 12.52
C GLU A 76 -4.25 1.46 11.90
N ALA A 77 -3.44 2.26 11.18
CA ALA A 77 -2.43 1.77 10.24
C ALA A 77 -3.00 0.69 9.29
N ALA A 78 -4.21 0.92 8.79
CA ALA A 78 -4.97 -0.09 8.04
C ALA A 78 -5.34 0.40 6.63
N ILE A 79 -5.33 -0.52 5.67
CA ILE A 79 -5.94 -0.30 4.37
C ILE A 79 -7.34 -0.89 4.43
N TRP A 80 -8.35 -0.04 4.29
CA TRP A 80 -9.71 -0.49 4.04
C TRP A 80 -9.88 -0.62 2.54
N ALA A 81 -10.22 -1.80 2.04
CA ALA A 81 -10.35 -2.07 0.61
C ALA A 81 -11.66 -2.80 0.32
N ASN A 82 -12.34 -2.40 -0.75
CA ASN A 82 -13.50 -3.13 -1.23
C ASN A 82 -13.11 -4.27 -2.18
N LYS A 83 -14.08 -5.15 -2.45
CA LYS A 83 -13.89 -6.33 -3.32
C LYS A 83 -13.39 -5.95 -4.72
N TYR A 84 -13.80 -4.81 -5.26
CA TYR A 84 -13.40 -4.36 -6.60
C TYR A 84 -11.94 -3.91 -6.65
N ALA A 85 -11.47 -3.23 -5.60
CA ALA A 85 -10.09 -2.75 -5.49
C ALA A 85 -9.05 -3.88 -5.38
N VAL A 86 -9.47 -5.10 -5.05
CA VAL A 86 -8.59 -6.27 -4.99
C VAL A 86 -8.77 -7.24 -6.16
N GLU A 87 -9.68 -6.94 -7.09
CA GLU A 87 -10.06 -7.87 -8.16
C GLU A 87 -8.89 -8.18 -9.09
N ASN A 88 -8.12 -7.14 -9.44
CA ASN A 88 -6.88 -7.22 -10.19
C ASN A 88 -5.67 -7.25 -9.23
N PRO A 89 -4.91 -8.36 -9.16
CA PRO A 89 -3.80 -8.48 -8.20
C PRO A 89 -2.64 -7.51 -8.42
N VAL A 90 -2.35 -7.13 -9.68
CA VAL A 90 -1.26 -6.20 -10.00
C VAL A 90 -1.65 -4.79 -9.56
N ASP A 91 -2.88 -4.39 -9.88
CA ASP A 91 -3.41 -3.10 -9.51
C ASP A 91 -3.51 -2.95 -7.99
N ALA A 92 -4.09 -3.96 -7.32
CA ALA A 92 -4.19 -4.02 -5.87
C ALA A 92 -2.82 -3.98 -5.18
N ALA A 93 -1.82 -4.69 -5.71
CA ALA A 93 -0.47 -4.66 -5.18
C ALA A 93 0.13 -3.24 -5.25
N SER A 94 -0.05 -2.57 -6.39
CA SER A 94 0.43 -1.20 -6.58
C SER A 94 -0.29 -0.21 -5.66
N LEU A 95 -1.61 -0.38 -5.46
CA LEU A 95 -2.42 0.41 -4.53
C LEU A 95 -1.97 0.22 -3.08
N PHE A 96 -1.64 -1.00 -2.66
CA PHE A 96 -1.16 -1.24 -1.29
C PHE A 96 0.18 -0.56 -1.03
N ILE A 97 1.09 -0.55 -2.00
CA ILE A 97 2.35 0.19 -1.89
C ILE A 97 2.11 1.70 -1.85
N GLN A 98 1.17 2.20 -2.66
CA GLN A 98 0.75 3.59 -2.62
C GLN A 98 0.25 3.99 -1.21
N LYS A 99 -0.68 3.22 -0.62
CA LYS A 99 -1.21 3.49 0.73
C LYS A 99 -0.16 3.30 1.83
N ALA A 100 0.79 2.37 1.67
CA ALA A 100 1.91 2.24 2.59
C ALA A 100 2.83 3.47 2.56
N ASN A 101 3.07 4.05 1.38
CA ASN A 101 3.84 5.29 1.28
C ASN A 101 3.10 6.48 1.90
N HIS A 102 1.77 6.59 1.72
CA HIS A 102 0.98 7.60 2.43
C HIS A 102 1.12 7.46 3.95
N MET A 103 1.03 6.23 4.46
CA MET A 103 1.17 5.99 5.89
C MET A 103 2.56 6.32 6.42
N LYS A 104 3.60 6.11 5.59
CA LYS A 104 4.97 6.57 5.87
C LYS A 104 5.03 8.09 5.99
N GLU A 105 4.51 8.82 5.00
CA GLU A 105 4.54 10.28 5.01
C GLU A 105 3.79 10.86 6.22
N PHE A 106 2.64 10.27 6.57
CA PHE A 106 1.89 10.60 7.77
C PHE A 106 2.72 10.44 9.04
N ILE A 107 3.32 9.25 9.27
CA ILE A 107 4.15 8.99 10.46
C ILE A 107 5.41 9.86 10.49
N GLU A 108 5.99 10.18 9.33
CA GLU A 108 7.18 11.03 9.22
C GLU A 108 6.88 12.53 9.39
N GLY A 109 5.61 12.92 9.48
CA GLY A 109 5.19 14.32 9.60
C GLY A 109 5.39 15.13 8.31
N LYS A 110 5.48 14.46 7.15
CA LYS A 110 5.51 15.14 5.85
C LYS A 110 4.11 15.59 5.46
N LEU A 111 4.02 16.69 4.72
CA LEU A 111 2.74 17.15 4.16
C LEU A 111 2.21 16.10 3.17
N TYR A 112 1.23 15.31 3.61
CA TYR A 112 0.69 14.13 2.90
C TYR A 112 -0.66 14.40 2.23
N PHE A 113 -1.08 15.67 2.16
CA PHE A 113 -2.28 16.13 1.47
C PHE A 113 -1.94 17.22 0.44
N GLY A 114 -2.84 17.42 -0.53
CA GLY A 114 -2.64 18.36 -1.64
C GLY A 114 -2.00 17.72 -2.88
N GLY A 115 -1.91 18.51 -3.96
CA GLY A 115 -1.48 18.00 -5.28
C GLY A 115 -0.08 17.42 -5.31
N GLU A 116 0.86 17.99 -4.54
CA GLU A 116 2.23 17.45 -4.44
C GLU A 116 2.27 16.09 -3.75
N ALA A 117 1.46 15.89 -2.70
CA ALA A 117 1.38 14.61 -2.01
C ALA A 117 0.77 13.54 -2.91
N GLU A 118 -0.29 13.88 -3.65
CA GLU A 118 -0.90 12.97 -4.62
C GLU A 118 0.11 12.61 -5.72
N LYS A 119 0.87 13.58 -6.25
CA LYS A 119 1.92 13.31 -7.24
C LYS A 119 2.95 12.31 -6.72
N ARG A 120 3.51 12.52 -5.52
CA ARG A 120 4.49 11.59 -4.93
C ARG A 120 3.90 10.20 -4.70
N SER A 121 2.63 10.13 -4.32
CA SER A 121 1.88 8.89 -4.17
C SER A 121 1.80 8.09 -5.46
N VAL A 122 1.42 8.76 -6.55
CA VAL A 122 1.33 8.18 -7.88
C VAL A 122 2.69 7.74 -8.38
N GLU A 123 3.74 8.55 -8.17
CA GLU A 123 5.12 8.18 -8.50
C GLU A 123 5.54 6.86 -7.84
N LYS A 124 5.14 6.63 -6.58
CA LYS A 124 5.43 5.36 -5.88
C LYS A 124 4.70 4.17 -6.47
N ARG A 125 3.48 4.36 -6.93
CA ARG A 125 2.73 3.33 -7.65
C ARG A 125 3.42 2.97 -8.97
N VAL A 126 3.85 3.99 -9.72
CA VAL A 126 4.59 3.84 -10.99
C VAL A 126 5.94 3.15 -10.78
N GLU A 127 6.69 3.53 -9.74
CA GLU A 127 7.97 2.91 -9.36
C GLU A 127 7.80 1.41 -9.07
N PHE A 128 6.78 1.05 -8.30
CA PHE A 128 6.45 -0.34 -8.01
C PHE A 128 6.13 -1.12 -9.28
N LEU A 129 5.25 -0.59 -10.14
CA LEU A 129 4.84 -1.25 -11.39
C LEU A 129 6.02 -1.46 -12.35
N LYS A 130 6.91 -0.46 -12.50
CA LYS A 130 8.15 -0.59 -13.29
C LYS A 130 9.05 -1.70 -12.72
N THR A 131 9.18 -1.76 -11.41
CA THR A 131 9.98 -2.79 -10.73
C THR A 131 9.39 -4.18 -10.92
N LEU A 132 8.07 -4.32 -10.75
CA LEU A 132 7.34 -5.58 -10.92
C LEU A 132 7.40 -6.08 -12.37
N LYS A 133 7.19 -5.19 -13.35
CA LYS A 133 7.37 -5.50 -14.77
C LYS A 133 8.77 -6.05 -15.07
N LYS A 134 9.81 -5.38 -14.57
CA LYS A 134 11.22 -5.77 -14.81
C LYS A 134 11.57 -7.12 -14.18
N LYS A 135 11.14 -7.36 -12.93
CA LYS A 135 11.52 -8.55 -12.15
C LYS A 135 10.62 -9.76 -12.38
N SER A 136 9.38 -9.58 -12.79
CA SER A 136 8.46 -10.70 -13.02
C SER A 136 8.91 -11.57 -14.18
N ARG A 137 8.70 -12.88 -14.09
CA ARG A 137 8.87 -13.83 -15.21
C ARG A 137 7.55 -14.15 -15.92
N LYS A 138 6.41 -13.84 -15.30
CA LYS A 138 5.07 -14.14 -15.82
C LYS A 138 4.67 -13.10 -16.85
N LYS A 139 4.29 -13.54 -18.05
CA LYS A 139 3.93 -12.66 -19.17
C LYS A 139 2.70 -11.81 -18.83
N GLU A 140 1.71 -12.42 -18.18
CA GLU A 140 0.44 -11.79 -17.81
C GLU A 140 0.68 -10.63 -16.83
N VAL A 141 1.58 -10.83 -15.85
CA VAL A 141 1.95 -9.77 -14.89
C VAL A 141 2.66 -8.62 -15.59
N LYS A 142 3.54 -8.91 -16.57
CA LYS A 142 4.24 -7.85 -17.33
C LYS A 142 3.28 -7.04 -18.18
N GLN A 143 2.40 -7.72 -18.92
CA GLN A 143 1.39 -7.09 -19.77
C GLN A 143 0.44 -6.23 -18.93
N GLU A 144 0.04 -6.71 -17.76
CA GLU A 144 -0.83 -5.94 -16.89
C GLU A 144 -0.12 -4.72 -16.28
N CYS A 145 1.17 -4.85 -15.92
CA CYS A 145 1.97 -3.68 -15.52
C CYS A 145 2.09 -2.66 -16.66
N GLU A 146 2.24 -3.10 -17.91
CA GLU A 146 2.28 -2.21 -19.08
C GLU A 146 0.96 -1.49 -19.27
N ARG A 147 -0.16 -2.22 -19.27
CA ARG A 147 -1.50 -1.66 -19.41
C ARG A 147 -1.77 -0.59 -18.35
N LEU A 148 -1.43 -0.89 -17.10
CA LEU A 148 -1.52 0.08 -16.01
C LEU A 148 -0.58 1.25 -16.30
N LEU A 149 0.73 1.07 -16.47
CA LEU A 149 1.65 2.19 -16.71
C LEU A 149 1.20 3.15 -17.83
N SER A 150 0.65 2.63 -18.93
CA SER A 150 0.11 3.45 -20.03
C SER A 150 -1.10 4.30 -19.63
N SER A 151 -2.06 3.74 -18.86
CA SER A 151 -3.25 4.49 -18.45
C SER A 151 -2.90 5.68 -17.54
N TRP A 152 -1.80 5.57 -16.78
CA TRP A 152 -1.33 6.64 -15.91
C TRP A 152 -0.57 7.71 -16.70
N SER A 153 0.15 7.35 -17.78
CA SER A 153 0.76 8.36 -18.65
C SER A 153 -0.29 9.17 -19.41
N GLU A 154 -1.40 8.56 -19.83
CA GLU A 154 -2.49 9.26 -20.50
C GLU A 154 -3.24 10.21 -19.56
N SER A 155 -3.35 9.84 -18.28
CA SER A 155 -4.02 10.66 -17.25
C SER A 155 -3.20 11.89 -16.82
N VAL A 156 -1.89 11.94 -17.08
CA VAL A 156 -1.04 13.12 -16.84
C VAL A 156 -1.25 14.21 -17.92
N PHE A 157 -1.88 13.85 -19.04
CA PHE A 157 -2.19 14.76 -20.15
C PHE A 157 -3.67 15.21 -20.19
N LEU A 158 -4.44 14.90 -19.15
CA LEU A 158 -5.80 15.41 -18.92
C LEU A 158 -5.81 16.40 -17.74
#